data_AF-A0A8X7PDS2-F1
#
_entry.id   AF-A0A8X7PDS2-F1
#
_cell.length_a   1.000
_cell.length_b   1.000
_cell.length_c   1.000
_cell.angle_alpha   90.00
_cell.angle_beta   90.00
_cell.angle_gamma   90.00
#
_symmetry.space_group_name_H-M   'P 1'
#
loop_
_entity.id
_entity.type
_entity.pdbx_description
1 polymer ?
#
loop_
_entity_poly.entity_id
_entity_poly.type
_entity_poly.pdbx_seq_one_letter_code
_entity_poly.pdbx_strand_id
1 'polypeptide(L)' 'MRLFMEITLEFSSLRFLSNNSTLARAISGNLQSKEIIGIVSGIRSISSGFASISFSNFSRLENSKDDGLVKVALQDHLFV' A
#
# COMPACT_ATOMS: atom_id res chain seq x y z
N MET A 1 -3.40 -1.08 3.33
CA MET A 1 -2.58 -0.27 2.39
C MET A 1 -3.55 0.28 1.36
N ARG A 2 -3.54 1.60 1.14
CA ARG A 2 -4.37 2.27 0.13
C ARG A 2 -3.48 2.75 -1.02
N LEU A 3 -3.99 2.62 -2.23
CA LEU A 3 -3.38 3.21 -3.42
C LEU A 3 -4.15 4.48 -3.77
N PHE A 4 -3.44 5.59 -3.86
CA PHE A 4 -3.98 6.84 -4.39
C PHE A 4 -3.30 7.11 -5.72
N MET A 5 -4.12 7.23 -6.75
CA MET A 5 -3.69 7.67 -8.06
C MET A 5 -4.00 9.17 -8.15
N GLU A 6 -2.96 9.98 -8.31
CA GLU A 6 -3.12 11.43 -8.38
C GLU A 6 -3.43 11.80 -9.83
N ILE A 7 -4.65 12.27 -10.09
CA ILE A 7 -5.15 12.58 -11.43
C ILE A 7 -4.68 13.99 -11.81
N THR A 8 -3.50 14.08 -12.41
CA THR A 8 -3.04 15.29 -13.11
C THR A 8 -2.86 14.98 -14.59
N LEU A 9 -3.96 14.99 -15.34
CA LEU A 9 -4.11 14.96 -16.81
C LEU A 9 -3.50 13.77 -17.59
N GLU A 10 -2.47 13.10 -17.07
CA GLU A 10 -1.94 11.80 -17.48
C GLU A 10 -1.58 11.04 -16.20
N PHE A 11 -1.87 9.75 -16.12
CA PHE A 11 -1.59 8.89 -14.97
C PHE A 11 -0.08 8.72 -14.75
N SER A 12 0.57 9.79 -14.29
CA SER A 12 2.01 9.93 -14.22
C SER A 12 2.54 9.71 -12.80
N SER A 13 1.68 9.82 -11.78
CA SER A 13 2.07 9.71 -10.38
C SER A 13 1.23 8.70 -9.60
N LEU A 14 1.91 7.82 -8.86
CA LEU A 14 1.29 6.86 -7.95
C LEU A 14 1.74 7.13 -6.50
N ARG A 15 0.78 7.28 -5.59
CA ARG A 15 1.05 7.46 -4.16
C ARG A 15 0.54 6.27 -3.36
N PHE A 16 1.43 5.66 -2.60
CA PHE A 16 1.13 4.55 -1.70
C PHE A 16 0.98 5.06 -0.27
N LEU A 17 -0.19 4.82 0.33
CA LEU A 17 -0.45 5.12 1.73
C LEU A 17 -0.54 3.82 2.53
N SER A 18 0.31 3.68 3.54
CA SER A 18 0.31 2.53 4.44
C SER A 18 0.43 3.01 5.88
N ASN A 19 -0.23 2.34 6.82
CA ASN A 19 0.04 2.50 8.25
C ASN A 19 1.05 1.45 8.77
N ASN A 20 1.54 0.59 7.88
CA ASN A 20 2.53 -0.44 8.16
C ASN A 20 3.91 0.05 7.72
N SER A 21 4.69 0.51 8.71
CA SER A 21 6.04 1.05 8.51
C SER A 21 7.04 0.01 8.01
N THR A 22 6.85 -1.28 8.33
CA THR A 22 7.68 -2.37 7.81
C THR A 22 7.50 -2.52 6.31
N LEU A 23 6.25 -2.51 5.83
CA LEU A 23 5.95 -2.57 4.40
C LEU A 23 6.47 -1.33 3.67
N ALA A 24 6.28 -0.13 4.24
CA ALA A 24 6.78 1.11 3.65
C ALA A 24 8.31 1.07 3.48
N ARG A 25 9.05 0.67 4.53
CA ARG A 25 10.51 0.52 4.46
C ARG A 25 10.94 -0.52 3.43
N ALA A 26 10.20 -1.62 3.32
CA ALA A 26 10.54 -2.69 2.38
C ALA A 26 10.39 -2.26 0.93
N ILE A 27 9.31 -1.54 0.60
CA ILE A 27 9.10 -1.05 -0.76
C ILE A 27 10.15 -0.02 -1.14
N SER A 28 10.46 0.92 -0.23
CA SER A 28 11.52 1.92 -0.41
C SER A 28 12.93 1.33 -0.50
N GLY A 29 13.11 0.01 -0.33
CA GLY A 29 14.42 -0.65 -0.37
C GLY A 29 15.24 -0.49 0.91
N ASN A 30 14.68 0.16 1.94
CA ASN A 30 15.31 0.36 3.25
C ASN A 30 15.21 -0.88 4.16
N LEU A 31 14.47 -1.90 3.74
CA LEU A 31 14.35 -3.17 4.46
C LEU A 31 14.24 -4.31 3.44
N GLN A 32 15.00 -5.38 3.65
CA GLN A 32 14.81 -6.63 2.93
C GLN A 32 14.10 -7.61 3.85
N SER A 33 12.92 -8.08 3.45
CA SER A 33 12.19 -9.13 4.16
C SER A 33 11.73 -10.19 3.16
N LYS A 34 12.25 -11.41 3.33
CA LYS A 34 11.99 -12.54 2.42
C LYS A 34 10.52 -12.93 2.41
N GLU A 35 9.81 -12.75 3.52
CA GLU A 35 8.39 -13.09 3.65
C GLU A 35 7.49 -12.22 2.75
N ILE A 36 7.89 -10.97 2.49
CA ILE A 36 7.10 -10.02 1.70
C ILE A 36 7.75 -9.69 0.35
N ILE A 37 8.83 -10.38 -0.03
CA ILE A 37 9.61 -10.03 -1.23
C ILE A 37 8.78 -10.13 -2.52
N GLY A 38 7.89 -11.13 -2.61
CA GLY A 38 6.95 -11.27 -3.73
C GLY A 38 5.96 -10.11 -3.81
N ILE A 39 5.44 -9.66 -2.66
CA ILE A 39 4.54 -8.51 -2.57
C ILE A 39 5.28 -7.24 -3.02
N VAL A 40 6.48 -7.01 -2.50
CA VAL A 40 7.32 -5.86 -2.87
C VAL A 40 7.64 -5.88 -4.36
N SER A 41 7.93 -7.05 -4.93
CA SER A 41 8.17 -7.22 -6.37
C SER A 41 6.93 -6.83 -7.18
N GLY A 42 5.75 -7.35 -6.84
CA GLY A 42 4.50 -7.01 -7.53
C GLY A 42 4.18 -5.52 -7.47
N ILE A 43 4.37 -4.89 -6.30
CA ILE A 43 4.21 -3.44 -6.13
C ILE A 43 5.15 -2.68 -7.06
N ARG A 44 6.43 -3.07 -7.14
CA ARG A 44 7.42 -2.42 -8.02
C ARG A 44 7.08 -2.61 -9.50
N SER A 45 6.60 -3.78 -9.91
CA SER A 45 6.16 -4.04 -11.28
C SER A 45 4.95 -3.19 -11.68
N ILE A 46 3.99 -2.97 -10.78
CA ILE A 46 2.88 -2.04 -11.04
C ILE A 46 3.42 -0.60 -11.12
N SER A 47 4.31 -0.26 -10.19
CA SER A 47 4.85 1.09 -10.05
C SER A 47 5.70 1.51 -11.26
N SER A 48 6.34 0.58 -11.97
CA SER A 48 7.16 0.91 -13.15
C SER A 48 6.37 1.49 -14.33
N GLY A 49 5.03 1.40 -14.30
CA GLY A 49 4.17 2.06 -15.29
C GLY A 49 3.98 3.57 -15.06
N PHE A 50 4.50 4.13 -13.96
CA PHE A 50 4.28 5.52 -13.56
C PHE A 50 5.58 6.32 -13.64
N ALA A 51 5.49 7.60 -14.02
CA ALA A 51 6.63 8.52 -14.09
C ALA A 51 7.16 8.93 -12.70
N SER A 52 6.30 8.91 -11.68
CA SER A 52 6.65 9.25 -10.31
C SER A 52 5.92 8.34 -9.31
N ILE A 53 6.61 7.96 -8.25
CA ILE A 53 6.07 7.11 -7.18
C ILE A 53 6.46 7.71 -5.83
N SER A 54 5.51 7.76 -4.90
CA SER A 54 5.78 8.17 -3.52
C SER A 54 5.15 7.22 -2.51
N PHE A 55 5.81 7.08 -1.36
CA PHE A 55 5.37 6.25 -0.23
C PHE A 55 5.26 7.12 1.01
N SER A 56 4.09 7.14 1.63
CA SER A 56 3.91 7.85 2.90
C SER A 56 3.20 7.00 3.93
N ASN A 57 3.63 7.19 5.18
CA ASN A 57 2.99 6.62 6.34
C ASN A 57 1.88 7.56 6.79
N PHE A 58 0.68 7.03 7.08
CA PHE A 58 -0.43 7.85 7.58
C PHE A 58 -0.95 7.32 8.91
N SER A 59 -1.60 8.19 9.70
CA SER A 59 -2.04 7.83 11.04
C SER A 59 -3.16 6.80 11.02
N ARG A 60 -3.14 5.84 11.95
CA ARG A 60 -4.19 4.82 12.10
C ARG A 60 -5.58 5.44 12.31
N LEU A 61 -5.64 6.63 12.93
CA LEU A 61 -6.88 7.38 13.14
C LEU A 61 -7.53 7.83 11.82
N GLU A 62 -6.71 8.18 10.83
CA GLU A 62 -7.16 8.53 9.47
C GLU A 62 -7.54 7.28 8.64
N ASN A 63 -7.20 6.08 9.14
CA ASN A 63 -7.54 4.80 8.53
C ASN A 63 -8.83 4.16 9.05
N SER A 64 -9.56 4.81 9.96
CA SER A 64 -10.72 4.22 10.64
C SER A 64 -11.75 3.60 9.70
N LYS A 65 -11.98 4.20 8.53
CA LYS A 65 -12.88 3.67 7.49
C LYS A 65 -12.40 2.34 6.88
N ASP A 66 -11.10 2.20 6.60
CA ASP A 66 -10.53 0.97 6.04
C ASP A 66 -10.33 -0.10 7.10
N ASP A 67 -9.99 0.30 8.33
CA ASP A 67 -9.87 -0.63 9.46
C ASP A 67 -11.23 -1.31 9.74
N GLY A 68 -12.33 -0.56 9.55
CA GLY A 68 -13.69 -1.10 9.56
C GLY A 68 -13.95 -2.11 8.44
N LEU A 69 -13.61 -1.77 7.19
CA LEU A 69 -13.80 -2.68 6.04
C LEU A 69 -12.98 -3.96 6.17
N VAL A 70 -11.73 -3.87 6.64
CA VAL A 70 -10.87 -5.04 6.87
C VAL A 70 -11.44 -5.92 7.97
N LYS A 71 -11.95 -5.35 9.06
CA LYS A 71 -12.58 -6.12 10.13
C LYS A 71 -13.83 -6.85 9.66
N VAL A 72 -14.67 -6.20 8.86
CA VAL A 72 -15.86 -6.84 8.26
C VAL A 72 -15.44 -7.98 7.33
N ALA A 73 -14.48 -7.75 6.44
CA ALA A 73 -13.99 -8.79 5.52
C ALA A 73 -13.36 -9.99 6.25
N LEU A 74 -12.62 -9.74 7.35
CA LEU A 74 -12.04 -10.80 8.18
C LEU A 74 -13.10 -11.56 8.97
N GLN A 75 -14.16 -10.87 9.43
CA GLN A 75 -15.29 -11.53 10.08
C GLN A 75 -16.02 -12.44 9.09
N ASP A 76 -16.33 -11.97 7.88
CA ASP A 76 -16.93 -12.80 6.83
C ASP A 76 -16.06 -14.02 6.50
N HIS A 77 -14.73 -13.87 6.47
CA HIS A 77 -13.80 -14.96 6.16
C HIS A 77 -13.62 -15.98 7.30
N LEU A 78 -13.99 -15.62 8.53
CA LEU A 78 -13.97 -16.51 9.72
C LEU A 78 -15.28 -17.29 9.89
N PHE A 79 -16.32 -16.99 9.10
CA PHE A 79 -17.61 -17.71 9.09
C PHE A 79 -17.80 -18.63 7.86
N VAL A 80 -16.71 -18.96 7.14
CA VAL A 80 -16.67 -19.99 6.10
C VAL A 80 -15.96 -21.24 6.61
#